data_AF-A0A969X5D4-F1
#
_entry.id   AF-A0A969X5D4-F1
#
_cell.length_a   1.000
_cell.length_b   1.000
_cell.length_c   1.000
_cell.angle_alpha   90.00
_cell.angle_beta   90.00
_cell.angle_gamma   90.00
#
_symmetry.space_group_name_H-M   'P 1'
#
loop_
_entity.id
_entity.type
_entity.pdbx_description
1 polymer ?
#
loop_
_entity_poly.entity_id
_entity_poly.type
_entity_poly.pdbx_seq_one_letter_code
_entity_poly.pdbx_strand_id
1 'polypeptide(L)'
;DKLYEKETSTSLSRAALETLAIIAYKQPITRVEIEAIRGVRVDKILENLLKRQLIKVVGRKEGLGRPLLYGVTEGFLKYFGLNSLDDLPPLELEENL
;
A
#
# COMPACT_ATOMS: atom_id res chain seq x y z
N ASP A 1 -31.58 -20.53 4.37
CA ASP A 1 -31.12 -19.53 3.39
C ASP A 1 -29.93 -18.75 3.92
N LYS A 2 -28.88 -18.65 3.10
CA LYS A 2 -27.56 -18.09 3.45
C LYS A 2 -27.69 -16.60 3.77
N LEU A 3 -27.36 -16.23 5.01
CA LEU A 3 -27.07 -14.85 5.39
C LEU A 3 -25.86 -14.40 4.56
N TYR A 4 -26.10 -13.54 3.58
CA TYR A 4 -25.07 -12.68 3.03
C TYR A 4 -24.69 -11.71 4.15
N GLU A 5 -23.73 -12.12 5.00
CA GLU A 5 -22.89 -11.18 5.72
C GLU A 5 -22.24 -10.34 4.62
N LYS A 6 -22.82 -9.16 4.39
CA LYS A 6 -22.17 -8.07 3.69
C LYS A 6 -20.87 -7.89 4.43
N GLU A 7 -19.77 -8.43 3.89
CA GLU A 7 -18.42 -8.20 4.42
C GLU A 7 -18.32 -6.69 4.55
N THR A 8 -18.51 -6.19 5.76
CA THR A 8 -18.32 -4.79 6.06
C THR A 8 -16.84 -4.62 5.83
N SER A 9 -16.47 -4.03 4.70
CA SER A 9 -15.10 -3.70 4.36
C SER A 9 -14.64 -2.75 5.45
N THR A 10 -14.09 -3.32 6.53
CA THR A 10 -13.60 -2.59 7.69
C THR A 10 -12.64 -1.56 7.15
N SER A 11 -12.87 -0.29 7.50
CA SER A 11 -12.08 0.82 7.00
C SER A 11 -10.61 0.58 7.30
N LEU A 12 -9.75 1.03 6.39
CA LEU A 12 -8.32 0.97 6.63
C LEU A 12 -7.99 1.86 7.83
N SER A 13 -7.19 1.32 8.76
CA SER A 13 -6.65 2.14 9.85
C SER A 13 -5.76 3.26 9.29
N ARG A 14 -5.56 4.31 10.07
CA ARG A 14 -4.62 5.39 9.71
C ARG A 14 -3.24 4.85 9.32
N ALA A 15 -2.71 3.92 10.12
CA ALA A 15 -1.43 3.31 9.82
C ALA A 15 -1.43 2.50 8.52
N ALA A 16 -2.54 1.86 8.16
CA ALA A 16 -2.66 1.16 6.88
C ALA A 16 -2.73 2.14 5.70
N LEU A 17 -3.46 3.25 5.84
CA LEU A 17 -3.53 4.31 4.83
C LEU A 17 -2.16 4.96 4.60
N GLU A 18 -1.44 5.29 5.66
CA GLU A 18 -0.08 5.87 5.56
C GLU A 18 0.90 4.92 4.85
N THR A 19 0.86 3.61 5.17
CA THR A 19 1.69 2.62 4.44
C THR A 19 1.27 2.49 2.98
N LEU A 20 -0.03 2.45 2.71
CA LEU A 20 -0.56 2.29 1.37
C LEU A 20 -0.22 3.49 0.48
N ALA A 21 -0.28 4.70 1.04
CA ALA A 21 0.15 5.92 0.35
C ALA A 21 1.64 5.85 -0.03
N ILE A 22 2.52 5.46 0.90
CA ILE A 22 3.96 5.29 0.60
C ILE A 22 4.16 4.32 -0.57
N ILE A 23 3.44 3.20 -0.60
CA ILE A 23 3.54 2.23 -1.70
C ILE A 23 3.02 2.85 -3.01
N ALA A 24 1.87 3.53 -3.00
CA ALA A 24 1.30 4.16 -4.19
C ALA A 24 2.27 5.14 -4.87
N TYR A 25 2.94 5.98 -4.07
CA TYR A 25 3.83 7.03 -4.56
C TYR A 25 5.29 6.60 -4.80
N LYS A 26 5.78 5.54 -4.14
CA LYS A 26 7.18 5.12 -4.23
C LYS A 26 7.40 3.72 -4.83
N GLN A 27 6.35 3.05 -5.28
CA GLN A 27 6.48 1.77 -5.97
C GLN A 27 7.43 1.85 -7.18
N PRO A 28 8.20 0.78 -7.47
CA PRO A 28 8.33 -0.44 -6.68
C PRO A 28 9.19 -0.21 -5.42
N ILE A 29 8.68 -0.59 -4.23
CA ILE A 29 9.36 -0.34 -2.94
C ILE A 29 9.43 -1.59 -2.05
N THR A 30 10.50 -1.75 -1.29
CA THR A 30 10.68 -2.87 -0.35
C THR A 30 10.08 -2.60 1.04
N ARG A 31 9.81 -3.66 1.81
CA ARG A 31 9.39 -3.53 3.22
C ARG A 31 10.35 -2.65 4.03
N VAL A 32 11.65 -2.85 3.87
CA VAL A 32 12.68 -2.12 4.65
C VAL A 32 12.64 -0.63 4.35
N GLU A 33 12.47 -0.25 3.08
CA GLU A 33 12.34 1.17 2.69
C GLU A 33 11.06 1.79 3.23
N ILE A 34 9.94 1.05 3.25
CA ILE A 34 8.70 1.51 3.88
C ILE A 34 8.90 1.74 5.39
N GLU A 35 9.52 0.79 6.08
CA GLU A 35 9.80 0.90 7.53
C GLU A 35 10.72 2.08 7.84
N ALA A 36 11.73 2.33 6.99
CA ALA A 36 12.62 3.48 7.12
C ALA A 36 11.86 4.81 7.00
N ILE A 37 10.88 4.91 6.11
CA ILE A 37 10.04 6.12 5.97
C ILE A 37 9.05 6.25 7.13
N ARG A 38 8.42 5.15 7.56
CA ARG A 38 7.41 5.15 8.63
C ARG A 38 8.00 5.25 10.04
N GLY A 39 9.27 4.91 10.22
CA GLY A 39 9.93 4.79 11.52
C GLY A 39 9.41 3.64 12.39
N VAL A 40 8.55 2.76 11.86
CA VAL A 40 7.94 1.65 12.59
C VAL A 40 7.79 0.40 11.71
N ARG A 41 7.64 -0.77 12.35
CA ARG A 41 7.41 -2.07 11.69
C ARG A 41 6.06 -2.10 10.96
N VAL A 42 6.03 -2.69 9.76
CA VAL A 42 4.80 -2.72 8.92
C VAL A 42 4.35 -4.12 8.49
N ASP A 43 4.91 -5.21 9.05
CA ASP A 43 4.65 -6.59 8.58
C ASP A 43 3.15 -6.94 8.52
N LYS A 44 2.42 -6.72 9.62
CA LYS A 44 0.98 -6.99 9.70
C LYS A 44 0.16 -6.10 8.76
N ILE A 45 0.63 -4.88 8.51
CA ILE A 45 -0.04 -3.94 7.60
C ILE A 45 0.11 -4.43 6.17
N LEU A 46 1.33 -4.81 5.76
CA LEU A 46 1.58 -5.38 4.44
C LEU A 46 0.76 -6.67 4.22
N GLU A 47 0.72 -7.56 5.22
CA GLU A 47 -0.10 -8.77 5.17
C GLU A 47 -1.59 -8.44 4.98
N ASN A 48 -2.11 -7.45 5.71
CA ASN A 48 -3.50 -7.03 5.58
C ASN A 48 -3.81 -6.41 4.20
N LEU A 49 -2.94 -5.54 3.70
CA LEU A 49 -3.10 -4.90 2.39
C LEU A 49 -3.00 -5.90 1.24
N LEU A 50 -2.14 -6.92 1.35
CA LEU A 50 -2.05 -8.04 0.41
C LEU A 50 -3.33 -8.88 0.43
N LYS A 51 -3.84 -9.24 1.62
CA LYS A 51 -5.09 -10.01 1.77
C LYS A 51 -6.29 -9.27 1.17
N ARG A 52 -6.34 -7.95 1.32
CA ARG A 52 -7.35 -7.08 0.70
C ARG A 52 -7.11 -6.81 -0.78
N GLN A 53 -6.04 -7.34 -1.35
CA GLN A 53 -5.65 -7.15 -2.75
C GLN A 53 -5.48 -5.68 -3.14
N LEU A 54 -5.08 -4.81 -2.20
CA LEU A 54 -4.78 -3.39 -2.47
C LEU A 54 -3.33 -3.21 -2.93
N ILE A 55 -2.45 -4.13 -2.55
CA ILE A 55 -1.06 -4.17 -3.00
C ILE A 55 -0.72 -5.57 -3.53
N LYS A 56 0.36 -5.67 -4.29
CA LYS A 56 0.92 -6.92 -4.81
C LYS A 56 2.44 -6.90 -4.76
N VAL A 57 3.04 -8.08 -4.84
CA VAL A 57 4.47 -8.23 -5.12
C VAL A 57 4.67 -8.00 -6.62
N VAL A 58 5.52 -7.05 -6.98
CA VAL A 58 5.83 -6.68 -8.37
C VAL A 58 7.21 -7.18 -8.82
N GLY A 59 8.00 -7.74 -7.91
CA GLY A 59 9.30 -8.31 -8.21
C GLY A 59 10.16 -8.50 -6.97
N ARG A 60 11.46 -8.59 -7.18
CA ARG A 60 12.48 -8.61 -6.13
C ARG A 60 13.57 -7.61 -6.48
N LYS A 61 14.07 -6.89 -5.47
CA LYS A 61 15.23 -6.02 -5.64
C LYS A 61 16.47 -6.88 -5.77
N GLU A 62 17.35 -6.55 -6.72
CA GLU A 62 18.65 -7.22 -6.85
C GLU A 62 19.57 -6.89 -5.66
N GLY A 63 20.46 -7.82 -5.30
CA GLY A 63 21.39 -7.70 -4.18
C GLY A 63 21.10 -8.61 -2.97
N LEU A 64 21.75 -8.33 -1.85
CA LEU A 64 21.74 -9.20 -0.66
C LEU A 64 20.31 -9.40 -0.12
N GLY A 65 19.93 -10.66 0.12
CA GLY A 65 18.61 -11.03 0.65
C GLY A 65 17.45 -10.93 -0.34
N ARG A 66 17.65 -10.31 -1.52
CA ARG A 66 16.68 -10.20 -2.63
C ARG A 66 15.25 -9.88 -2.16
N PRO A 67 15.05 -8.76 -1.43
CA PRO A 67 13.78 -8.45 -0.79
C PRO A 67 12.65 -8.26 -1.82
N LEU A 68 11.42 -8.57 -1.40
CA LEU A 68 10.23 -8.36 -2.22
C LEU A 68 10.01 -6.87 -2.49
N LEU A 69 9.61 -6.56 -3.73
CA LEU A 69 9.15 -5.24 -4.14
C LEU A 69 7.62 -5.23 -4.16
N TYR A 70 7.03 -4.18 -3.63
CA TYR A 70 5.59 -3.98 -3.55
C TYR A 70 5.14 -2.83 -4.45
N GLY A 71 3.94 -2.98 -5.00
CA GLY A 71 3.21 -1.94 -5.75
C GLY A 71 1.71 -2.09 -5.54
N VAL A 72 0.94 -1.09 -5.97
CA VAL A 72 -0.52 -1.13 -5.84
C VAL A 72 -1.17 -1.95 -6.96
N THR A 73 -2.42 -2.31 -6.77
CA THR A 73 -3.22 -3.10 -7.72
C THR A 73 -4.32 -2.24 -8.36
N GLU A 74 -5.07 -2.82 -9.30
CA GLU A 74 -6.34 -2.23 -9.72
C GLU A 74 -7.38 -2.17 -8.60
N GLY A 75 -7.28 -3.07 -7.61
CA GLY A 75 -8.12 -3.04 -6.41
C GLY A 75 -7.92 -1.77 -5.60
N PHE A 76 -6.69 -1.24 -5.54
CA PHE A 76 -6.42 0.09 -4.98
C PHE A 76 -7.13 1.19 -5.75
N LEU A 77 -7.01 1.22 -7.08
CA LEU A 77 -7.68 2.25 -7.90
C LEU A 77 -9.19 2.24 -7.68
N LYS A 78 -9.81 1.04 -7.69
CA LYS A 78 -11.25 0.86 -7.41
C LYS A 78 -11.62 1.30 -6.00
N TYR A 79 -10.80 0.98 -5.00
CA TYR A 79 -11.04 1.36 -3.61
C TYR A 79 -11.03 2.88 -3.41
N PHE A 80 -10.18 3.61 -4.14
CA PHE A 80 -10.06 5.06 -4.06
C PHE A 80 -10.84 5.84 -5.13
N GLY A 81 -11.54 5.15 -6.04
CA GLY A 81 -12.30 5.78 -7.12
C GLY A 81 -11.41 6.46 -8.17
N LEU A 82 -10.21 5.95 -8.40
CA LEU A 82 -9.25 6.45 -9.39
C LEU A 82 -9.35 5.64 -10.68
N ASN A 83 -9.11 6.27 -11.82
CA ASN A 83 -9.02 5.60 -13.12
C ASN A 83 -7.58 5.14 -13.39
N SER A 84 -6.60 5.89 -12.91
CA SER A 84 -5.18 5.62 -13.10
C SER A 84 -4.33 6.10 -11.92
N LEU A 85 -3.03 5.78 -11.91
CA LEU A 85 -2.10 6.33 -10.93
C LEU A 85 -1.78 7.81 -11.17
N ASP A 86 -2.00 8.31 -12.39
CA ASP A 86 -1.81 9.72 -12.73
C ASP A 86 -2.89 10.61 -12.09
N ASP A 87 -3.98 10.01 -11.61
CA ASP A 87 -5.03 10.70 -10.85
C ASP A 87 -4.63 10.94 -9.38
N LEU A 88 -3.50 10.39 -8.93
CA LEU A 88 -3.00 10.66 -7.59
C LEU A 88 -2.55 12.12 -7.47
N PRO A 89 -2.91 12.82 -6.37
CA PRO A 89 -2.44 14.17 -6.19
C PRO A 89 -0.91 14.19 -6.16
N PRO A 90 -0.27 15.25 -6.67
CA PRO A 90 1.18 15.38 -6.57
C PRO A 90 1.59 15.34 -5.09
N LEU A 91 2.76 14.78 -4.82
CA LEU A 91 3.38 14.90 -3.51
C LEU A 91 3.76 16.36 -3.30
N GLU A 92 2.88 17.14 -2.68
CA GLU A 92 3.28 18.40 -2.08
C GLU A 92 4.24 18.05 -0.94
N LEU A 93 5.54 18.18 -1.23
CA LEU A 93 6.53 18.34 -0.18
C LEU A 93 6.14 19.65 0.50
N GLU A 94 5.46 19.59 1.65
CA GLU A 94 5.32 20.77 2.50
C GLU A 94 6.74 21.18 2.92
N GLU A 95 7.36 22.09 2.15
CA GLU A 95 8.61 22.80 2.48
C GLU A 95 8.39 23.85 3.59
N ASN A 96 7.49 23.60 4.54
CA ASN A 96 7.16 24.54 5.61
C ASN A 96 7.45 23.92 6.97
N LEU A 97 8.74 23.84 7.31
CA LEU A 97 9.27 23.88 8.67
C LEU A 97 10.46 24.83 8.73
#